data_AF-A0A4Q6F9G7-F1
#
_entry.id   AF-A0A4Q6F9G7-F1
#
_cell.length_a   1.000
_cell.length_b   1.000
_cell.length_c   1.000
_cell.angle_alpha   90.00
_cell.angle_beta   90.00
_cell.angle_gamma   90.00
#
_symmetry.space_group_name_H-M   'P 1'
#
loop_
_entity.id
_entity.type
_entity.pdbx_description
1 polymer ?
#
loop_
_entity_poly.entity_id
_entity_poly.type
_entity_poly.pdbx_seq_one_letter_code
_entity_poly.pdbx_strand_id
1 'polypeptide(L)'
;MKQGGDIIYTVYAYSIKGVAMLVSVTLHRDKGRRLTNVEIAAPLLGDLEWTQHSDGTGRKVAHNVLFLFRVDGSMPYAQPMMRPLFDPRIEKIDGQTIVIAGTELDSADGRFVEHIQVWACTPVTPDAFKDYTPRDLYRPYRNPALGPKSD
;
A
#
# COMPACT_ATOMS: atom_id res chain seq x y z
N MET A 1 -32.94 -23.20 -5.68
CA MET A 1 -31.89 -22.98 -4.64
C MET A 1 -30.60 -22.64 -5.34
N LYS A 2 -30.20 -21.36 -5.31
CA LYS A 2 -28.99 -20.89 -5.99
C LYS A 2 -27.77 -21.20 -5.11
N GLN A 3 -26.74 -21.74 -5.76
CA GLN A 3 -25.44 -22.07 -5.20
C GLN A 3 -24.85 -20.87 -4.47
N GLY A 4 -24.56 -21.05 -3.17
CA GLY A 4 -23.68 -20.18 -2.42
C GLY A 4 -22.27 -20.39 -2.97
N GLY A 5 -21.89 -19.56 -3.93
CA GLY A 5 -20.51 -19.49 -4.39
C GLY A 5 -19.69 -18.91 -3.27
N ASP A 6 -18.97 -19.77 -2.56
CA ASP A 6 -17.77 -19.39 -1.84
C ASP A 6 -16.82 -18.75 -2.85
N ILE A 7 -16.96 -17.44 -3.05
CA ILE A 7 -15.94 -16.62 -3.66
C ILE A 7 -14.86 -16.52 -2.59
N ILE A 8 -14.05 -17.58 -2.52
CA ILE A 8 -12.72 -17.53 -1.96
C ILE A 8 -12.03 -16.46 -2.80
N TYR A 9 -12.00 -15.23 -2.29
CA TYR A 9 -11.05 -14.23 -2.70
C TYR A 9 -9.70 -14.80 -2.30
N THR A 10 -9.17 -15.69 -3.14
CA THR A 10 -7.75 -15.99 -3.19
C THR A 10 -7.14 -14.62 -3.46
N VAL A 11 -6.70 -13.96 -2.40
CA VAL A 11 -5.95 -12.71 -2.48
C VAL A 11 -4.68 -13.09 -3.19
N TYR A 12 -4.74 -12.99 -4.50
CA TYR A 12 -3.59 -12.98 -5.36
C TYR A 12 -2.87 -11.68 -5.06
N ALA A 13 -2.11 -11.65 -3.96
CA ALA A 13 -0.95 -10.78 -3.80
C ALA A 13 0.12 -11.27 -4.78
N TYR A 14 -0.23 -11.40 -6.06
CA TYR A 14 0.77 -11.49 -7.10
C TYR A 14 1.39 -10.11 -7.19
N SER A 15 2.70 -10.07 -7.00
CA SER A 15 3.61 -9.03 -7.46
C SER A 15 3.48 -8.89 -9.00
N ILE A 16 2.33 -8.43 -9.47
CA ILE A 16 2.18 -7.85 -10.78
C ILE A 16 2.49 -6.38 -10.55
N LYS A 17 3.60 -5.90 -11.10
CA LYS A 17 3.98 -4.49 -11.03
C LYS A 17 2.77 -3.59 -11.32
N GLY A 18 2.23 -2.93 -10.29
CA GLY A 18 1.23 -1.87 -10.43
C GLY A 18 -0.23 -2.29 -10.45
N VAL A 19 -0.64 -3.38 -9.80
CA VAL A 19 -2.06 -3.61 -9.48
C VAL A 19 -2.34 -2.99 -8.11
N ALA A 20 -3.08 -1.89 -8.10
CA ALA A 20 -3.58 -1.28 -6.88
C ALA A 20 -4.81 -2.06 -6.38
N MET A 21 -4.89 -2.28 -5.07
CA MET A 21 -6.05 -2.90 -4.43
C MET A 21 -6.73 -1.89 -3.51
N LEU A 22 -8.02 -1.62 -3.73
CA LEU A 22 -8.81 -0.79 -2.84
C LEU A 22 -8.99 -1.48 -1.48
N VAL A 23 -8.55 -0.83 -0.41
CA VAL A 23 -8.58 -1.36 0.96
C VAL A 23 -8.98 -0.30 1.97
N SER A 24 -9.57 -0.72 3.08
CA SER A 24 -9.53 0.05 4.32
C SER A 24 -8.31 -0.37 5.13
N VAL A 25 -7.51 0.59 5.58
CA VAL A 25 -6.31 0.38 6.38
C VAL A 25 -6.49 0.98 7.76
N THR A 26 -6.16 0.20 8.78
CA THR A 26 -6.10 0.66 10.16
C THR A 26 -4.66 0.53 10.68
N LEU A 27 -4.18 1.57 11.37
CA LEU A 27 -2.84 1.57 11.97
C LEU A 27 -2.89 0.91 13.35
N HIS A 28 -2.06 -0.11 13.58
CA HIS A 28 -2.00 -0.86 14.84
C HIS A 28 -0.71 -0.59 15.64
N ARG A 29 0.27 0.06 15.02
CA ARG A 29 1.45 0.61 15.70
C ARG A 29 1.68 2.03 15.25
N ASP A 30 2.07 2.90 16.16
CA ASP A 30 2.55 4.25 15.85
C ASP A 30 3.94 4.45 16.45
N LYS A 31 4.87 4.95 15.65
CA LYS A 31 6.31 5.04 15.96
C LYS A 31 6.87 3.81 16.69
N GLY A 32 6.50 2.61 16.25
CA GLY A 32 6.96 1.35 16.85
C GLY A 32 6.17 0.87 18.06
N ARG A 33 5.36 1.73 18.68
CA ARG A 33 4.52 1.42 19.84
C ARG A 33 3.21 0.78 19.40
N ARG A 34 2.79 -0.30 20.08
CA ARG A 34 1.46 -0.89 19.89
C ARG A 34 0.37 0.05 20.37
N LEU A 35 -0.63 0.27 19.52
CA LEU A 35 -1.84 1.02 19.87
C LEU A 35 -2.86 0.10 20.57
N THR A 36 -3.58 0.67 21.53
CA THR A 36 -4.75 0.04 22.16
C THR A 36 -6.01 0.30 21.33
N ASN A 37 -7.07 -0.49 21.57
CA ASN A 37 -8.32 -0.39 20.80
C ASN A 37 -8.95 1.01 20.82
N VAL A 38 -8.76 1.79 21.88
CA VAL A 38 -9.29 3.15 22.02
C VAL A 38 -8.42 4.21 21.31
N GLU A 39 -7.17 3.89 21.03
CA GLU A 39 -6.22 4.77 20.32
C GLU A 39 -6.23 4.54 18.81
N ILE A 40 -6.80 3.42 18.36
CA ILE A 40 -6.93 3.09 16.95
C ILE A 40 -7.87 4.12 16.29
N ALA A 41 -7.30 4.88 15.34
CA ALA A 41 -8.04 5.84 14.56
C ALA A 41 -9.03 5.16 13.59
N ALA A 42 -9.94 5.95 13.03
CA ALA A 42 -10.83 5.47 11.98
C ALA A 42 -10.03 4.93 10.78
N PRO A 43 -10.48 3.84 10.12
CA PRO A 43 -9.77 3.28 8.98
C PRO A 43 -9.65 4.29 7.82
N LEU A 44 -8.49 4.29 7.19
CA LEU A 44 -8.21 5.06 5.97
C LEU A 44 -8.54 4.21 4.76
N LEU A 45 -9.38 4.73 3.87
CA LEU A 45 -9.68 4.08 2.60
C LEU A 45 -8.69 4.55 1.54
N GLY A 46 -8.07 3.62 0.83
CA GLY A 46 -7.06 3.96 -0.18
C GLY A 46 -6.71 2.80 -1.12
N ASP A 47 -5.96 3.16 -2.15
CA ASP A 47 -5.35 2.21 -3.08
C ASP A 47 -4.04 1.69 -2.48
N LEU A 48 -4.01 0.41 -2.13
CA LEU A 48 -2.82 -0.28 -1.66
C LEU A 48 -1.97 -0.70 -2.85
N GLU A 49 -0.73 -0.24 -2.90
CA GLU A 49 0.23 -0.58 -3.94
C GLU A 49 1.48 -1.18 -3.33
N TRP A 50 1.79 -2.42 -3.71
CA TRP A 50 3.04 -3.09 -3.34
C TRP A 50 4.00 -3.05 -4.53
N THR A 51 5.12 -2.35 -4.37
CA THR A 51 6.10 -2.11 -5.43
C THR A 51 7.50 -2.50 -4.99
N GLN A 52 8.42 -2.59 -5.95
CA GLN A 52 9.82 -2.87 -5.71
C GLN A 52 10.64 -1.67 -6.20
N HIS A 53 11.32 -0.99 -5.29
CA HIS A 53 12.22 0.13 -5.60
C HIS A 53 13.66 -0.36 -5.66
N SER A 54 14.36 -0.06 -6.75
CA SER A 54 15.83 -0.16 -6.79
C SER A 54 16.44 1.13 -6.26
N ASP A 55 17.58 1.01 -5.58
CA ASP A 55 18.35 2.14 -5.04
C ASP A 55 18.98 3.06 -6.12
N GLY A 56 18.73 2.81 -7.40
CA GLY A 56 19.26 3.59 -8.52
C GLY A 56 20.76 3.43 -8.77
N THR A 57 21.49 2.65 -7.95
CA THR A 57 22.96 2.52 -8.03
C THR A 57 23.42 1.32 -8.86
N GLY A 58 22.49 0.57 -9.46
CA GLY A 58 22.80 -0.66 -10.22
C GLY A 58 23.15 -1.87 -9.34
N ARG A 59 23.25 -1.70 -8.02
CA ARG A 59 23.27 -2.82 -7.07
C ARG A 59 21.83 -3.26 -6.80
N LYS A 60 21.59 -4.56 -6.89
CA LYS A 60 20.25 -5.17 -6.78
C LYS A 60 19.74 -5.24 -5.34
N VAL A 61 19.88 -4.18 -4.53
CA VAL A 61 19.14 -4.12 -3.25
C VAL A 61 17.81 -3.46 -3.57
N ALA A 62 16.90 -4.30 -4.06
CA ALA A 62 15.58 -3.89 -4.45
C ALA A 62 14.67 -4.06 -3.24
N HIS A 63 14.31 -2.95 -2.59
CA HIS A 63 13.43 -2.96 -1.42
C HIS A 63 11.98 -3.11 -1.85
N ASN A 64 11.24 -3.95 -1.15
CA ASN A 64 9.80 -3.96 -1.28
C ASN A 64 9.23 -2.76 -0.54
N VAL A 65 8.25 -2.08 -1.12
CA VAL A 65 7.64 -0.90 -0.52
C VAL A 65 6.13 -0.99 -0.68
N LEU A 66 5.41 -0.79 0.41
CA LEU A 66 3.95 -0.72 0.46
C LEU A 66 3.50 0.72 0.62
N PHE A 67 2.69 1.19 -0.31
CA PHE A 67 2.06 2.51 -0.27
C PHE A 67 0.55 2.37 -0.09
N LEU A 68 -0.04 3.35 0.58
CA LEU A 68 -1.48 3.60 0.57
C LEU A 68 -1.72 4.97 -0.06
N PHE A 69 -2.38 5.00 -1.21
CA PHE A 69 -2.68 6.24 -1.94
C PHE A 69 -4.13 6.66 -1.74
N ARG A 70 -4.37 7.97 -1.82
CA ARG A 70 -5.75 8.49 -1.87
C ARG A 70 -6.44 8.06 -3.15
N VAL A 71 -7.75 7.87 -3.02
CA VAL A 71 -8.69 7.56 -4.11
C VAL A 71 -9.17 8.83 -4.84
N ASP A 72 -8.92 10.02 -4.28
CA ASP A 72 -9.47 11.27 -4.84
C ASP A 72 -8.77 11.66 -6.16
N GLY A 73 -9.51 11.60 -7.28
CA GLY A 73 -9.03 11.93 -8.63
C GLY A 73 -8.71 13.41 -8.88
N SER A 74 -8.48 14.20 -7.83
CA SER A 74 -8.29 15.65 -7.88
C SER A 74 -6.81 16.10 -7.98
N MET A 75 -5.86 15.17 -7.81
CA MET A 75 -4.44 15.48 -7.83
C MET A 75 -3.72 14.79 -9.00
N PRO A 76 -2.92 15.53 -9.81
CA PRO A 76 -2.19 14.94 -10.94
C PRO A 76 -1.07 13.97 -10.52
N TYR A 77 -0.75 13.90 -9.22
CA TYR A 77 0.21 12.98 -8.64
C TYR A 77 -0.43 12.30 -7.43
N ALA A 78 -0.41 10.97 -7.40
CA ALA A 78 -0.89 10.22 -6.24
C ALA A 78 0.02 10.49 -5.04
N GLN A 79 -0.53 11.12 -4.01
CA GLN A 79 0.17 11.33 -2.75
C GLN A 79 -0.15 10.18 -1.79
N PRO A 80 0.86 9.55 -1.18
CA PRO A 80 0.64 8.59 -0.11
C PRO A 80 -0.15 9.24 1.02
N MET A 81 -1.19 8.57 1.50
CA MET A 81 -1.98 8.96 2.68
C MET A 81 -1.20 8.77 3.98
N MET A 82 -0.26 7.85 3.95
CA MET A 82 0.59 7.43 5.06
C MET A 82 2.01 7.32 4.55
N ARG A 83 2.98 7.38 5.47
CA ARG A 83 4.36 7.02 5.13
C ARG A 83 4.41 5.56 4.68
N PRO A 84 5.23 5.21 3.69
CA PRO A 84 5.30 3.84 3.19
C PRO A 84 5.89 2.88 4.21
N LEU A 85 5.55 1.60 4.06
CA LEU A 85 6.27 0.51 4.72
C LEU A 85 7.35 -0.04 3.81
N PHE A 86 8.59 -0.03 4.27
CA PHE A 86 9.73 -0.69 3.65
C PHE A 86 9.85 -2.13 4.14
N ASP A 87 10.29 -2.99 3.22
CA ASP A 87 10.36 -4.44 3.37
C ASP A 87 9.14 -5.04 4.09
N PRO A 88 7.92 -4.72 3.60
CA PRO A 88 6.68 -5.19 4.18
C PRO A 88 6.60 -6.72 4.12
N ARG A 89 6.00 -7.31 5.15
CA ARG A 89 5.74 -8.74 5.27
C ARG A 89 4.36 -8.98 5.84
N ILE A 90 3.67 -10.00 5.31
CA ILE A 90 2.40 -10.45 5.86
C ILE A 90 2.68 -11.20 7.16
N GLU A 91 2.16 -10.70 8.27
CA GLU A 91 2.29 -11.31 9.60
C GLU A 91 1.15 -12.31 9.87
N LYS A 92 -0.07 -11.96 9.44
CA LYS A 92 -1.27 -12.75 9.68
C LYS A 92 -2.33 -12.45 8.62
N ILE A 93 -3.14 -13.45 8.29
CA ILE A 93 -4.43 -13.29 7.60
C ILE A 93 -5.52 -13.75 8.57
N ASP A 94 -6.53 -12.90 8.79
CA ASP A 94 -7.64 -13.13 9.71
C ASP A 94 -8.96 -12.80 9.01
N GLY A 95 -9.66 -13.83 8.52
CA GLY A 95 -10.80 -13.65 7.64
C GLY A 95 -10.41 -12.88 6.37
N GLN A 96 -11.01 -11.70 6.18
CA GLN A 96 -10.69 -10.80 5.06
C GLN A 96 -9.58 -9.80 5.37
N THR A 97 -9.12 -9.71 6.63
CA THR A 97 -8.10 -8.74 7.03
C THR A 97 -6.71 -9.34 6.90
N ILE A 98 -5.82 -8.60 6.25
CA ILE A 98 -4.40 -8.93 6.08
C ILE A 98 -3.61 -8.00 6.99
N VAL A 99 -2.87 -8.56 7.93
CA VAL A 99 -1.99 -7.82 8.83
C VAL A 99 -0.59 -7.79 8.22
N ILE A 100 -0.11 -6.60 7.91
CA ILE A 100 1.18 -6.37 7.26
C ILE A 100 2.06 -5.57 8.23
N ALA A 101 3.28 -6.04 8.46
CA ALA A 101 4.30 -5.30 9.19
C ALA A 101 5.43 -4.88 8.26
N GLY A 102 6.04 -3.72 8.54
CA GLY A 102 7.21 -3.25 7.81
C GLY A 102 7.89 -2.11 8.56
N THR A 103 8.94 -1.57 7.97
CA THR A 103 9.68 -0.44 8.54
C THR A 103 9.15 0.86 7.96
N GLU A 104 8.75 1.79 8.82
CA GLU A 104 8.53 3.18 8.44
C GLU A 104 9.78 4.00 8.78
N LEU A 105 10.17 4.88 7.86
CA LEU A 105 11.25 5.84 8.09
C LEU A 105 10.66 7.18 8.55
N ASP A 106 11.13 7.66 9.70
CA ASP A 106 10.86 9.01 10.21
C ASP A 106 12.16 9.84 10.23
N SER A 107 12.03 11.16 10.30
CA SER A 107 13.15 12.06 10.56
C SER A 107 12.96 12.73 11.92
N ALA A 108 13.92 12.50 12.82
CA ALA A 108 13.97 13.11 14.14
C ALA A 108 15.38 13.64 14.40
N ASP A 109 15.49 14.90 14.82
CA ASP A 109 16.76 15.57 15.15
C ASP A 109 17.84 15.47 14.05
N GLY A 110 17.40 15.57 12.79
CA GLY A 110 18.29 15.50 11.62
C GLY A 110 18.82 14.09 11.32
N ARG A 111 18.27 13.05 11.95
CA ARG A 111 18.61 11.64 11.69
C ARG A 111 17.38 10.88 11.20
N PHE A 112 17.62 9.86 10.39
CA PHE A 112 16.60 8.89 10.04
C PHE A 112 16.41 7.92 11.20
N VAL A 113 15.16 7.69 11.58
CA VAL A 113 14.76 6.73 12.62
C VAL A 113 13.83 5.71 11.98
N GLU A 114 14.06 4.45 12.30
CA GLU A 114 13.27 3.34 11.81
C GLU A 114 12.27 2.89 12.86
N HIS A 115 11.01 2.77 12.46
CA HIS A 115 9.94 2.27 13.31
C HIS A 115 9.26 1.06 12.68
N ILE A 116 9.11 -0.03 13.43
CA ILE A 116 8.27 -1.14 12.99
C ILE A 116 6.82 -0.73 13.09
N GLN A 117 6.14 -0.63 11.95
CA GLN A 117 4.71 -0.35 11.87
C GLN A 117 3.93 -1.60 11.50
N VAL A 118 2.64 -1.59 11.84
CA VAL A 118 1.70 -2.67 11.54
C VAL A 118 0.42 -2.07 11.01
N TRP A 119 0.02 -2.51 9.81
CA TRP A 119 -1.20 -2.12 9.12
C TRP A 119 -2.14 -3.32 9.08
N ALA A 120 -3.40 -3.10 9.43
CA ALA A 120 -4.48 -4.06 9.18
C ALA A 120 -5.25 -3.60 7.94
N CYS A 121 -5.12 -4.35 6.86
CA CYS A 121 -5.67 -4.04 5.54
C CYS A 121 -6.84 -4.97 5.24
N THR A 122 -8.03 -4.41 5.02
CA THR A 122 -9.21 -5.18 4.62
C THR A 122 -9.61 -4.76 3.21
N PRO A 123 -9.60 -5.67 2.21
CA PRO A 123 -10.09 -5.37 0.86
C PRO A 123 -11.54 -4.90 0.91
N VAL A 124 -11.88 -3.93 0.07
CA VAL A 124 -13.27 -3.46 -0.06
C VAL A 124 -13.72 -3.56 -1.52
N THR A 125 -15.02 -3.75 -1.72
CA THR A 125 -15.59 -3.80 -3.07
C THR A 125 -15.80 -2.38 -3.62
N PRO A 126 -15.46 -2.12 -4.89
CA PRO A 126 -15.71 -0.84 -5.56
C PRO A 126 -17.16 -0.37 -5.50
N ASP A 127 -18.12 -1.31 -5.51
CA ASP A 127 -19.57 -1.03 -5.43
C ASP A 127 -19.98 -0.30 -4.14
N ALA A 128 -19.13 -0.31 -3.11
CA ALA A 128 -19.30 0.47 -1.90
C ALA A 128 -19.08 1.98 -2.11
N PHE A 129 -18.50 2.39 -3.24
CA PHE A 129 -18.17 3.78 -3.57
C PHE A 129 -18.63 4.16 -4.97
N LYS A 130 -19.63 5.05 -5.04
CA LYS A 130 -20.19 5.57 -6.30
C LYS A 130 -19.20 6.40 -7.12
N ASP A 131 -18.11 6.86 -6.51
CA ASP A 131 -17.10 7.74 -7.11
C ASP A 131 -15.68 7.10 -7.15
N TYR A 132 -15.57 5.79 -6.94
CA TYR A 132 -14.27 5.10 -7.08
C TYR A 132 -13.91 4.96 -8.56
N THR A 133 -12.88 5.70 -8.99
CA THR A 133 -12.16 5.43 -10.23
C THR A 133 -10.86 4.71 -9.88
N PRO A 134 -10.72 3.41 -10.21
CA PRO A 134 -9.46 2.70 -10.01
C PRO A 134 -8.32 3.47 -10.66
N ARG A 135 -7.16 3.53 -9.98
CA ARG A 135 -5.95 4.14 -10.51
C ARG A 135 -5.31 3.25 -11.59
N ASP A 136 -6.03 2.96 -12.67
CA ASP A 136 -5.55 2.07 -13.75
C ASP A 136 -4.88 2.80 -14.93
N LEU A 137 -4.69 4.13 -14.91
CA LEU A 137 -4.25 4.84 -16.14
C LEU A 137 -3.17 5.91 -16.00
N TYR A 138 -2.58 6.15 -14.82
CA TYR A 138 -1.49 7.12 -14.66
C TYR A 138 -0.12 6.45 -14.44
N ARG A 139 0.34 5.68 -15.43
CA ARG A 139 1.77 5.57 -15.71
C ARG A 139 2.13 6.71 -16.67
N PRO A 140 2.97 7.64 -16.22
CA PRO A 140 4.36 7.41 -16.55
C PRO A 140 5.26 7.76 -15.36
N TYR A 141 5.66 6.76 -14.59
CA TYR A 141 7.08 6.69 -14.24
C TYR A 141 7.85 6.27 -15.52
N ARG A 142 7.79 7.10 -16.56
CA ARG A 142 8.92 7.20 -17.50
C ARG A 142 9.98 7.87 -16.65
N ASN A 143 11.04 7.14 -16.35
CA ASN A 143 12.28 7.76 -15.93
C ASN A 143 12.60 8.89 -16.93
N PRO A 144 12.61 10.19 -16.54
CA PRO A 144 12.94 11.25 -17.47
C PRO A 144 14.37 11.14 -18.01
N ALA A 145 15.22 10.30 -17.41
CA ALA A 145 16.55 9.97 -17.92
C ALA A 145 16.56 8.92 -19.06
N LEU A 146 15.42 8.28 -19.35
CA LEU A 146 15.25 7.41 -20.52
C LEU A 146 14.31 8.11 -21.49
N GLY A 147 14.88 9.03 -22.28
CA GLY A 147 14.21 9.59 -23.45
C GLY A 147 13.68 8.49 -24.39
N PRO A 148 12.80 8.83 -25.36
CA PRO A 148 12.38 7.85 -26.36
C PRO A 148 13.64 7.27 -27.00
N LYS A 149 13.77 5.93 -26.97
CA LYS A 149 14.69 5.25 -27.88
C LYS A 149 14.14 5.55 -29.27
N SER A 150 14.84 6.39 -30.01
CA SER A 150 14.66 6.50 -31.45
C SER A 150 15.08 5.16 -32.05
N ASP A 151 14.17 4.55 -32.81
CA ASP A 151 14.49 3.48 -33.75
C ASP A 151 15.43 3.98 -34.86
#